data_AF-A0AAV9BAG5-F1
#
_entry.id   AF-A0AAV9BAG5-F1
#
_cell.length_a   1.000
_cell.length_b   1.000
_cell.length_c   1.000
_cell.angle_alpha   90.00
_cell.angle_beta   90.00
_cell.angle_gamma   90.00
#
_symmetry.space_group_name_H-M   'P 1'
#
loop_
_entity.id
_entity.type
_entity.pdbx_description
1 polymer ?
#
loop_
_entity_poly.entity_id
_entity_poly.type
_entity_poly.pdbx_seq_one_letter_code
_entity_poly.pdbx_strand_id
1 'polypeptide(L)'
;MWPMAMLSEPRFSRHRIALTKPIALIYIIDDIFDVFGSLDKLILFTEAIHRWDITTIDSLPRYMKMCYMALCNITNEFAYFIFKEHGWNPINSLRRAWGELFDSFLMEATWFASEHIPKAEEYLANAILSAGVHMVYIHIFFLLGEGITEESVDYLESHPTITSSPATILRLWDDLGNAKDEYQEGFDGSYLECYLKENPKYSLEKGRKHVKRMISDAWKSLNRECFSSPKPFSRRFSQSSLNGARMVRMMYDYDGDHRLLDLEEQVNSLFH
;
A
#
# COMPACT_ATOMS: atom_id res chain seq x y z
N MET A 1 4.05 13.20 -0.04
CA MET A 1 3.26 13.58 -1.22
C MET A 1 1.87 12.93 -1.26
N TRP A 2 1.75 11.62 -1.04
CA TRP A 2 0.46 10.90 -1.07
C TRP A 2 -0.71 11.58 -0.34
N PRO A 3 -0.61 12.00 0.93
CA PRO A 3 -1.74 12.63 1.62
C PRO A 3 -2.19 13.94 0.98
N MET A 4 -1.28 14.70 0.35
CA MET A 4 -1.59 15.95 -0.34
C MET A 4 -2.45 15.69 -1.58
N ALA A 5 -2.15 14.65 -2.35
CA ALA A 5 -2.93 14.28 -3.52
C ALA A 5 -4.30 13.70 -3.14
N MET A 6 -4.32 12.77 -2.18
CA MET A 6 -5.53 12.01 -1.82
C MET A 6 -6.52 12.84 -0.99
N LEU A 7 -6.06 13.81 -0.20
CA LEU A 7 -6.88 14.70 0.63
C LEU A 7 -6.55 16.17 0.32
N SER A 8 -6.74 16.56 -0.95
CA SER A 8 -6.27 17.84 -1.50
C SER A 8 -6.97 19.09 -0.97
N GLU A 9 -8.16 18.96 -0.37
CA GLU A 9 -8.88 20.13 0.14
C GLU A 9 -8.15 20.76 1.35
N PRO A 10 -8.04 22.11 1.44
CA PRO A 10 -7.31 22.78 2.52
C PRO A 10 -7.77 22.38 3.93
N ARG A 11 -9.08 22.13 4.11
CA ARG A 11 -9.69 21.70 5.39
C ARG A 11 -9.12 20.41 5.96
N PHE A 12 -8.53 19.54 5.12
CA PHE A 12 -7.99 18.25 5.55
C PHE A 12 -6.55 18.31 6.05
N SER A 13 -6.03 19.49 6.44
CA SER A 13 -4.66 19.64 6.94
C SER A 13 -4.30 18.67 8.06
N ARG A 14 -5.14 18.56 9.10
CA ARG A 14 -4.92 17.60 10.21
C ARG A 14 -5.00 16.15 9.75
N HIS A 15 -5.90 15.84 8.81
CA HIS A 15 -6.07 14.50 8.27
C HIS A 15 -4.84 14.09 7.45
N ARG A 16 -4.25 15.01 6.68
CA ARG A 16 -3.00 14.75 5.95
C ARG A 16 -1.84 14.44 6.88
N ILE A 17 -1.72 15.16 7.99
CA ILE A 17 -0.71 14.87 9.02
C ILE A 17 -0.95 13.48 9.63
N ALA A 18 -2.20 13.18 10.01
CA ALA A 18 -2.57 11.88 10.57
C ALA A 18 -2.31 10.72 9.60
N LEU A 19 -2.56 10.91 8.29
CA LEU A 19 -2.32 9.91 7.24
C LEU A 19 -0.83 9.75 6.87
N THR A 20 -0.02 10.80 7.04
CA THR A 20 1.42 10.73 6.72
C THR A 20 2.15 9.71 7.59
N LYS A 21 1.78 9.61 8.88
CA LYS A 21 2.42 8.71 9.84
C LYS A 21 2.32 7.22 9.48
N PRO A 22 1.12 6.65 9.23
CA PRO A 22 1.01 5.25 8.83
C PRO A 22 1.65 4.99 7.46
N ILE A 23 1.58 5.93 6.51
CA ILE A 23 2.30 5.78 5.22
C ILE A 23 3.80 5.66 5.44
N ALA A 24 4.38 6.50 6.30
CA ALA A 24 5.81 6.41 6.62
C ALA A 24 6.17 5.07 7.28
N LEU A 25 5.30 4.53 8.14
CA LEU A 25 5.50 3.21 8.74
C LEU A 25 5.46 2.09 7.69
N ILE A 26 4.56 2.16 6.70
CA ILE A 26 4.51 1.17 5.61
C ILE A 26 5.88 1.07 4.94
N TYR A 27 6.47 2.18 4.50
CA TYR A 27 7.80 2.20 3.90
C TYR A 27 8.91 1.69 4.84
N ILE A 28 8.89 2.09 6.12
CA ILE A 28 9.90 1.61 7.08
C ILE A 28 9.80 0.09 7.27
N ILE A 29 8.59 -0.47 7.25
CA ILE A 29 8.35 -1.89 7.45
C ILE A 29 8.73 -2.66 6.18
N ASP A 30 8.36 -2.16 5.01
CA ASP A 30 8.79 -2.64 3.70
C ASP A 30 10.33 -2.81 3.65
N ASP A 31 11.10 -1.76 3.97
CA ASP A 31 12.56 -1.83 4.08
C ASP A 31 13.04 -2.91 5.07
N ILE A 32 12.34 -3.07 6.21
CA ILE A 32 12.68 -4.10 7.19
C ILE A 32 12.50 -5.50 6.60
N PHE A 33 11.46 -5.74 5.80
CA PHE A 33 11.19 -7.04 5.19
C PHE A 33 12.11 -7.33 4.00
N ASP A 34 12.37 -6.34 3.16
CA ASP A 34 13.05 -6.57 1.87
C ASP A 34 14.58 -6.42 1.95
N VAL A 35 15.09 -5.63 2.90
CA VAL A 35 16.54 -5.29 2.94
C VAL A 35 17.20 -5.77 4.23
N PHE A 36 16.59 -5.54 5.39
CA PHE A 36 17.29 -5.66 6.67
C PHE A 36 17.00 -6.94 7.46
N GLY A 37 15.80 -7.51 7.31
CA GLY A 37 15.33 -8.60 8.16
C GLY A 37 15.78 -9.97 7.67
N SER A 38 16.28 -10.80 8.59
CA SER A 38 16.37 -12.25 8.34
C SER A 38 15.00 -12.90 8.48
N LEU A 39 14.69 -13.91 7.66
CA LEU A 39 13.39 -14.61 7.67
C LEU A 39 12.92 -15.03 9.08
N ASP A 40 13.78 -15.65 9.89
CA ASP A 40 13.44 -16.07 11.27
C ASP A 40 12.96 -14.89 12.15
N LYS A 41 13.53 -13.69 11.94
CA LYS A 41 13.14 -12.49 12.67
C LYS A 41 11.88 -11.85 12.10
N LEU A 42 11.66 -11.93 10.79
CA LEU A 42 10.45 -11.47 10.14
C LEU A 42 9.23 -12.29 10.60
N ILE A 43 9.37 -13.62 10.70
CA ILE A 43 8.32 -14.50 11.26
C ILE A 43 7.93 -14.05 12.67
N LEU A 44 8.90 -13.87 13.56
CA LEU A 44 8.65 -13.41 14.93
C LEU A 44 8.04 -12.00 14.97
N PHE A 45 8.41 -11.13 14.03
CA PHE A 45 7.87 -9.78 13.95
C PHE A 45 6.41 -9.79 13.51
N THR A 46 6.06 -10.60 12.50
CA THR A 46 4.68 -10.83 12.07
C THR A 46 3.83 -11.44 13.18
N GLU A 47 4.34 -12.45 13.90
CA GLU A 47 3.65 -13.03 15.07
C GLU A 47 3.36 -11.99 16.16
N ALA A 48 4.32 -11.08 16.42
CA ALA A 48 4.14 -10.01 17.40
C ALA A 48 3.02 -9.04 16.99
N ILE A 49 2.88 -8.72 15.70
CA ILE A 49 1.80 -7.86 15.19
C ILE A 49 0.45 -8.54 15.34
N HIS A 50 0.32 -9.83 15.01
CA HIS A 50 -0.94 -10.57 15.19
C HIS A 50 -1.38 -10.64 16.65
N ARG A 51 -0.42 -10.82 17.57
CA ARG A 51 -0.72 -10.86 19.01
C ARG A 51 -0.98 -9.47 19.58
N TRP A 52 -0.40 -8.43 18.98
CA TRP A 52 -0.43 -7.05 19.44
C TRP A 52 -0.04 -6.90 20.92
N ASP A 53 0.94 -7.70 21.36
CA ASP A 53 1.42 -7.74 22.75
C ASP A 53 2.92 -7.40 22.82
N ILE A 54 3.26 -6.36 23.59
CA ILE A 54 4.64 -5.90 23.78
C ILE A 54 5.55 -6.96 24.43
N THR A 55 5.01 -7.95 25.14
CA THR A 55 5.84 -9.03 25.71
C THR A 55 6.42 -9.96 24.65
N THR A 56 5.86 -9.95 23.44
CA THR A 56 6.26 -10.86 22.34
C THR A 56 7.50 -10.39 21.58
N ILE A 57 7.91 -9.13 21.78
CA ILE A 57 9.02 -8.55 21.00
C ILE A 57 10.39 -8.75 21.66
N ASP A 58 10.49 -9.37 22.83
CA ASP A 58 11.74 -9.48 23.60
C ASP A 58 12.90 -10.12 22.82
N SER A 59 12.58 -11.07 21.93
CA SER A 59 13.54 -11.77 21.07
C SER A 59 13.91 -11.01 19.78
N LEU A 60 13.22 -9.91 19.47
CA LEU A 60 13.46 -9.09 18.29
C LEU A 60 14.67 -8.16 18.48
N PRO A 61 15.37 -7.82 17.38
CA PRO A 61 16.42 -6.82 17.42
C PRO A 61 15.87 -5.44 17.76
N ARG A 62 16.74 -4.54 18.25
CA ARG A 62 16.34 -3.23 18.77
C ARG A 62 15.55 -2.38 17.76
N TYR A 63 15.93 -2.41 16.48
CA TYR A 63 15.25 -1.62 15.45
C TYR A 63 13.81 -2.10 15.18
N MET A 64 13.58 -3.41 15.13
CA MET A 64 12.23 -3.99 15.02
C MET A 64 11.37 -3.67 16.25
N LYS A 65 11.95 -3.74 17.46
CA LYS A 65 11.26 -3.32 18.69
C LYS A 65 10.82 -1.85 18.63
N MET A 66 11.72 -0.98 18.17
CA MET A 66 11.42 0.45 17.99
C MET A 66 10.31 0.68 16.97
N CYS A 67 10.37 -0.03 15.83
CA CYS A 67 9.34 0.02 14.79
C CYS A 67 7.98 -0.46 15.33
N TYR A 68 7.95 -1.60 16.02
CA TYR A 68 6.75 -2.13 16.69
C TYR A 68 6.12 -1.11 17.64
N MET A 69 6.92 -0.54 18.56
CA MET A 69 6.43 0.47 19.50
C MET A 69 5.88 1.71 18.80
N ALA A 70 6.56 2.18 17.74
CA ALA A 70 6.10 3.31 16.94
C ALA A 70 4.77 2.99 16.24
N LEU A 71 4.64 1.79 15.65
CA LEU A 71 3.42 1.30 15.02
C LEU A 71 2.25 1.24 16.00
N CYS A 72 2.44 0.66 17.19
CA CYS A 72 1.39 0.61 18.20
C CYS A 72 0.96 2.01 18.65
N ASN A 73 1.93 2.90 18.88
CA ASN A 73 1.65 4.27 19.33
C ASN A 73 0.91 5.08 18.26
N ILE A 74 1.37 5.06 17.01
CA ILE A 74 0.74 5.76 15.89
C ILE A 74 -0.68 5.23 15.64
N THR A 75 -0.87 3.90 15.71
CA THR A 75 -2.17 3.27 15.52
C THR A 75 -3.15 3.67 16.63
N ASN A 76 -2.70 3.68 17.90
CA ASN A 76 -3.52 4.12 19.03
C ASN A 76 -3.82 5.62 18.97
N GLU A 77 -2.84 6.45 18.58
CA GLU A 77 -3.01 7.89 18.38
C GLU A 77 -4.08 8.17 17.31
N PHE A 78 -3.99 7.47 16.18
CA PHE A 78 -4.95 7.59 15.09
C PHE A 78 -6.35 7.12 15.52
N ALA A 79 -6.46 5.97 16.18
CA ALA A 79 -7.75 5.48 16.69
C ALA A 79 -8.39 6.47 17.67
N TYR A 80 -7.60 7.06 18.56
CA TYR A 80 -8.07 8.11 19.46
C TYR A 80 -8.51 9.37 18.71
N PHE A 81 -7.75 9.79 17.69
CA PHE A 81 -8.10 10.92 16.84
C PHE A 81 -9.48 10.71 16.17
N ILE A 82 -9.70 9.56 15.56
CA ILE A 82 -10.98 9.20 14.92
C ILE A 82 -12.11 9.13 15.93
N PHE A 83 -11.89 8.53 17.10
CA PHE A 83 -12.90 8.47 18.15
C PHE A 83 -13.32 9.87 18.63
N LYS A 84 -12.38 10.80 18.72
CA LYS A 84 -12.66 12.18 19.11
C LYS A 84 -13.41 12.97 18.03
N GLU A 85 -13.14 12.72 16.75
CA GLU A 85 -13.80 13.43 15.65
C GLU A 85 -15.17 12.84 15.29
N HIS A 86 -15.29 11.51 15.25
CA HIS A 86 -16.46 10.82 14.68
C HIS A 86 -17.18 9.90 15.67
N GLY A 87 -16.67 9.72 16.89
CA GLY A 87 -17.25 8.82 17.88
C GLY A 87 -17.04 7.33 17.60
N TRP A 88 -16.32 6.98 16.53
CA TRP A 88 -16.01 5.61 16.12
C TRP A 88 -14.62 5.18 16.57
N ASN A 89 -14.44 3.96 17.05
CA ASN A 89 -13.12 3.41 17.38
C ASN A 89 -12.65 2.42 16.29
N PRO A 90 -11.71 2.81 15.41
CA PRO A 90 -11.27 1.96 14.29
C PRO A 90 -10.19 0.94 14.69
N ILE A 91 -9.83 0.80 15.98
CA ILE A 91 -8.62 0.07 16.39
C ILE A 91 -8.56 -1.37 15.87
N ASN A 92 -9.69 -2.09 15.82
CA ASN A 92 -9.71 -3.48 15.37
C ASN A 92 -9.49 -3.59 13.85
N SER A 93 -10.08 -2.69 13.07
CA SER A 93 -9.83 -2.59 11.62
C SER A 93 -8.36 -2.32 11.33
N LEU A 94 -7.76 -1.38 12.05
CA LEU A 94 -6.35 -1.01 11.87
C LEU A 94 -5.39 -2.15 12.23
N ARG A 95 -5.66 -2.87 13.32
CA ARG A 95 -4.85 -4.03 13.73
C ARG A 95 -4.92 -5.16 12.70
N ARG A 96 -6.12 -5.46 12.19
CA ARG A 96 -6.30 -6.46 11.13
C ARG A 96 -5.56 -6.07 9.85
N ALA A 97 -5.70 -4.83 9.40
CA ALA A 97 -5.02 -4.35 8.21
C ALA A 97 -3.48 -4.36 8.34
N TRP A 98 -2.93 -4.08 9.53
CA TRP A 98 -1.50 -4.28 9.77
C TRP A 98 -1.11 -5.76 9.72
N GLY A 99 -1.91 -6.66 10.30
CA GLY A 99 -1.67 -8.10 10.23
C GLY A 99 -1.62 -8.62 8.79
N GLU A 100 -2.62 -8.26 7.97
CA GLU A 100 -2.68 -8.65 6.55
C GLU A 100 -1.49 -8.10 5.75
N LEU A 101 -1.09 -6.85 6.02
CA LEU A 101 0.09 -6.27 5.37
C LEU A 101 1.37 -7.02 5.74
N PHE A 102 1.57 -7.34 7.03
CA PHE A 102 2.71 -8.14 7.48
C PHE A 102 2.71 -9.56 6.93
N ASP A 103 1.54 -10.18 6.78
CA ASP A 103 1.42 -11.50 6.13
C ASP A 103 1.85 -11.43 4.66
N SER A 104 1.44 -10.37 3.94
CA SER A 104 1.84 -10.20 2.54
C SER A 104 3.35 -9.96 2.37
N PHE A 105 3.96 -9.12 3.21
CA PHE A 105 5.42 -8.95 3.22
C PHE A 105 6.16 -10.24 3.59
N LEU A 106 5.66 -10.98 4.59
CA LEU A 106 6.28 -12.25 4.99
C LEU A 106 6.20 -13.30 3.88
N MET A 107 5.11 -13.31 3.11
CA MET A 107 4.96 -14.22 1.96
C MET A 107 5.99 -13.90 0.88
N GLU A 108 6.19 -12.62 0.54
CA GLU A 108 7.24 -12.16 -0.39
C GLU A 108 8.64 -12.54 0.11
N ALA A 109 8.96 -12.23 1.37
CA ALA A 109 10.24 -12.61 1.98
C ALA A 109 10.46 -14.14 2.00
N THR A 110 9.40 -14.93 2.13
CA THR A 110 9.47 -16.40 2.10
C THR A 110 9.74 -16.92 0.69
N TRP A 111 9.07 -16.37 -0.32
CA TRP A 111 9.35 -16.70 -1.73
C TRP A 111 10.80 -16.37 -2.06
N PHE A 112 11.27 -15.19 -1.67
CA PHE A 112 12.64 -14.76 -1.86
C PHE A 112 13.65 -15.71 -1.19
N ALA A 113 13.49 -15.98 0.11
CA ALA A 113 14.42 -16.82 0.86
C ALA A 113 14.46 -18.29 0.40
N SER A 114 13.41 -18.76 -0.29
CA SER A 114 13.32 -20.11 -0.84
C SER A 114 13.66 -20.20 -2.33
N GLU A 115 14.06 -19.09 -2.96
CA GLU A 115 14.25 -18.97 -4.41
C GLU A 115 13.01 -19.43 -5.20
N HIS A 116 11.84 -19.34 -4.58
CA HIS A 116 10.59 -19.73 -5.19
C HIS A 116 10.10 -18.62 -6.11
N ILE A 117 9.88 -18.96 -7.37
CA ILE A 117 9.24 -18.05 -8.33
C ILE A 117 7.76 -18.38 -8.35
N PRO A 118 6.89 -17.54 -7.75
CA PRO A 118 5.45 -17.76 -7.76
C PRO A 118 4.89 -17.64 -9.18
N LYS A 119 3.65 -18.12 -9.34
CA LYS A 119 2.90 -17.82 -10.56
C LYS A 119 2.58 -16.33 -10.65
N ALA A 120 2.46 -15.79 -11.87
CA ALA A 120 2.23 -14.36 -12.07
C ALA A 120 0.93 -13.87 -11.39
N GLU A 121 -0.14 -14.65 -11.44
CA GLU A 121 -1.41 -14.32 -10.77
C GLU A 121 -1.32 -14.45 -9.24
N GLU A 122 -0.57 -15.43 -8.75
CA GLU A 122 -0.33 -15.65 -7.30
C GLU A 122 0.50 -14.52 -6.71
N TYR A 123 1.60 -14.17 -7.39
CA TYR A 123 2.40 -12.99 -7.08
C TYR A 123 1.53 -11.75 -7.03
N LEU A 124 0.74 -11.48 -8.08
CA LEU A 124 -0.04 -10.25 -8.16
C LEU A 124 -1.08 -10.15 -7.04
N ALA A 125 -1.70 -11.27 -6.66
CA ALA A 125 -2.66 -11.30 -5.57
C ALA A 125 -2.03 -10.87 -4.24
N ASN A 126 -0.80 -11.31 -3.97
CA ASN A 126 -0.05 -10.86 -2.80
C ASN A 126 0.45 -9.42 -2.93
N ALA A 127 1.03 -9.10 -4.09
CA ALA A 127 1.73 -7.85 -4.31
C ALA A 127 0.79 -6.62 -4.30
N ILE A 128 -0.49 -6.85 -4.59
CA ILE A 128 -1.57 -5.88 -4.41
C ILE A 128 -1.82 -5.55 -2.92
N LEU A 129 -1.64 -6.52 -2.03
CA LEU A 129 -1.74 -6.33 -0.58
C LEU A 129 -0.45 -5.70 -0.02
N SER A 130 0.71 -6.23 -0.39
CA SER A 130 2.02 -5.72 0.08
C SER A 130 2.30 -4.28 -0.35
N ALA A 131 1.69 -3.81 -1.44
CA ALA A 131 1.70 -2.39 -1.83
C ALA A 131 1.18 -1.41 -0.74
N GLY A 132 0.51 -1.89 0.31
CA GLY A 132 0.07 -1.07 1.45
C GLY A 132 -1.10 -0.11 1.15
N VAL A 133 -1.58 -0.07 -0.10
CA VAL A 133 -2.61 0.86 -0.56
C VAL A 133 -3.95 0.66 0.16
N HIS A 134 -4.32 -0.59 0.46
CA HIS A 134 -5.54 -0.90 1.22
C HIS A 134 -5.49 -0.29 2.63
N MET A 135 -4.34 -0.39 3.30
CA MET A 135 -4.12 0.22 4.60
C MET A 135 -4.29 1.75 4.53
N VAL A 136 -3.79 2.40 3.48
CA VAL A 136 -3.99 3.84 3.26
C VAL A 136 -5.47 4.18 3.09
N TYR A 137 -6.24 3.41 2.33
CA TYR A 137 -7.68 3.66 2.15
C TYR A 137 -8.50 3.41 3.40
N ILE A 138 -8.15 2.43 4.24
CA ILE A 138 -8.77 2.25 5.56
C ILE A 138 -8.61 3.51 6.41
N HIS A 139 -7.41 4.10 6.45
CA HIS A 139 -7.19 5.36 7.16
C HIS A 139 -8.00 6.51 6.54
N ILE A 140 -8.04 6.64 5.21
CA ILE A 140 -8.81 7.70 4.54
C ILE A 140 -10.30 7.58 4.84
N PHE A 141 -10.86 6.37 4.81
CA PHE A 141 -12.27 6.12 5.11
C PHE A 141 -12.63 6.66 6.49
N PHE A 142 -11.87 6.27 7.52
CA PHE A 142 -12.11 6.72 8.88
C PHE A 142 -11.86 8.22 9.05
N LEU A 143 -10.81 8.78 8.42
CA LEU A 143 -10.54 10.22 8.45
C LEU A 143 -11.72 11.01 7.91
N LEU A 144 -12.30 10.60 6.79
CA LEU A 144 -13.44 11.30 6.19
C LEU A 144 -14.70 11.22 7.07
N GLY A 145 -14.92 10.13 7.80
CA GLY A 145 -16.05 10.00 8.73
C GLY A 145 -17.42 9.85 8.08
N GLU A 146 -17.48 9.72 6.75
CA GLU A 146 -18.72 9.81 5.99
C GLU A 146 -19.35 8.43 5.77
N GLY A 147 -20.42 8.15 6.53
CA GLY A 147 -21.19 6.92 6.36
C GLY A 147 -20.58 5.71 7.07
N ILE A 148 -19.89 5.91 8.20
CA ILE A 148 -19.33 4.81 8.98
C ILE A 148 -20.46 4.01 9.64
N THR A 149 -20.58 2.76 9.22
CA THR A 149 -21.38 1.68 9.82
C THR A 149 -20.57 0.38 9.82
N GLU A 150 -21.00 -0.62 10.59
CA GLU A 150 -20.36 -1.95 10.58
C GLU A 150 -20.33 -2.53 9.16
N GLU A 151 -21.43 -2.43 8.40
CA GLU A 151 -21.51 -2.97 7.04
C GLU A 151 -20.57 -2.24 6.07
N SER A 152 -20.41 -0.92 6.22
CA SER A 152 -19.49 -0.15 5.38
C SER A 152 -18.02 -0.48 5.68
N VAL A 153 -17.71 -0.80 6.95
CA VAL A 153 -16.37 -1.19 7.40
C VAL A 153 -16.06 -2.60 6.90
N ASP A 154 -16.97 -3.55 7.08
CA ASP A 154 -16.81 -4.91 6.57
C ASP A 154 -16.66 -4.92 5.03
N TYR A 155 -17.46 -4.09 4.34
CA TYR A 155 -17.33 -3.96 2.89
C TYR A 155 -15.97 -3.37 2.49
N LEU A 156 -15.46 -2.36 3.21
CA LEU A 156 -14.14 -1.79 2.96
C LEU A 156 -13.01 -2.81 3.17
N GLU A 157 -13.08 -3.58 4.25
CA GLU A 157 -12.10 -4.61 4.61
C GLU A 157 -12.13 -5.82 3.65
N SER A 158 -13.22 -6.00 2.89
CA SER A 158 -13.28 -6.98 1.80
C SER A 158 -12.50 -6.59 0.54
N HIS A 159 -11.74 -5.48 0.58
CA HIS A 159 -10.94 -4.95 -0.52
C HIS A 159 -11.73 -4.68 -1.81
N PRO A 160 -12.81 -3.88 -1.74
CA PRO A 160 -13.71 -3.67 -2.86
C PRO A 160 -12.98 -2.95 -4.01
N THR A 161 -13.52 -3.07 -5.22
CA THR A 161 -12.94 -2.56 -6.49
C THR A 161 -12.41 -1.13 -6.39
N ILE A 162 -13.06 -0.26 -5.61
CA ILE A 162 -12.66 1.14 -5.43
C ILE A 162 -11.30 1.30 -4.71
N THR A 163 -10.90 0.32 -3.90
CA THR A 163 -9.62 0.28 -3.17
C THR A 163 -8.61 -0.66 -3.84
N SER A 164 -9.08 -1.79 -4.37
CA SER A 164 -8.21 -2.75 -5.06
C SER A 164 -7.77 -2.27 -6.44
N SER A 165 -8.59 -1.50 -7.17
CA SER A 165 -8.16 -0.97 -8.49
C SER A 165 -6.97 0.01 -8.37
N PRO A 166 -6.97 1.02 -7.47
CA PRO A 166 -5.77 1.83 -7.24
C PRO A 166 -4.57 1.02 -6.75
N ALA A 167 -4.77 -0.02 -5.93
CA ALA A 167 -3.70 -0.90 -5.47
C ALA A 167 -3.07 -1.69 -6.63
N THR A 168 -3.89 -2.28 -7.50
CA THR A 168 -3.45 -2.92 -8.75
C THR A 168 -2.72 -1.94 -9.66
N ILE A 169 -3.24 -0.70 -9.81
CA ILE A 169 -2.57 0.32 -10.62
C ILE A 169 -1.20 0.64 -10.05
N LEU A 170 -1.08 0.84 -8.72
CA LEU A 170 0.20 1.11 -8.06
C LEU A 170 1.18 -0.03 -8.30
N ARG A 171 0.81 -1.24 -7.89
CA ARG A 171 1.68 -2.41 -8.00
C ARG A 171 2.15 -2.66 -9.43
N LEU A 172 1.26 -2.62 -10.40
CA LEU A 172 1.63 -2.87 -11.80
C LEU A 172 2.48 -1.75 -12.42
N TRP A 173 2.38 -0.51 -11.94
CA TRP A 173 3.26 0.57 -12.38
C TRP A 173 4.66 0.44 -11.79
N ASP A 174 4.73 0.11 -10.50
CA ASP A 174 5.97 -0.15 -9.77
C ASP A 174 6.75 -1.29 -10.48
N ASP A 175 6.08 -2.42 -10.67
CA ASP A 175 6.64 -3.62 -11.30
C ASP A 175 6.92 -3.49 -12.81
N LEU A 176 6.55 -2.38 -13.46
CA LEU A 176 6.76 -2.19 -14.89
C LEU A 176 8.26 -1.97 -15.24
N GLY A 177 9.11 -1.83 -14.23
CA GLY A 177 10.57 -1.89 -14.36
C GLY A 177 11.15 -0.64 -15.01
N ASN A 178 10.73 0.53 -14.52
CA ASN A 178 11.40 1.80 -14.84
C ASN A 178 12.38 2.23 -13.73
N ALA A 179 12.28 1.68 -12.52
CA ALA A 179 13.31 1.79 -11.50
C ALA A 179 14.38 0.71 -11.72
N LYS A 180 15.65 1.07 -11.61
CA LYS A 180 16.71 0.13 -11.25
C LYS A 180 16.88 0.31 -9.74
N ASP A 181 16.51 -0.67 -8.94
CA ASP A 181 16.83 -0.62 -7.52
C ASP A 181 18.34 -0.73 -7.34
N GLU A 182 18.99 0.39 -7.04
CA GLU A 182 20.44 0.48 -6.88
C GLU A 182 20.96 -0.34 -5.69
N TYR A 183 20.07 -0.81 -4.81
CA TYR A 183 20.41 -1.60 -3.62
C TYR A 183 19.79 -3.01 -3.57
N GLN A 184 18.82 -3.33 -4.43
CA GLN A 184 18.16 -4.65 -4.39
C GLN A 184 18.74 -5.65 -5.40
N GLU A 185 19.83 -5.35 -6.12
CA GLU A 185 20.49 -6.28 -7.08
C GLU A 185 19.53 -7.07 -8.02
N GLY A 186 18.32 -6.56 -8.28
CA GLY A 186 17.28 -7.22 -9.08
C GLY A 186 16.51 -8.34 -8.36
N PHE A 187 16.43 -8.29 -7.03
CA PHE A 187 15.90 -9.35 -6.16
C PHE A 187 14.52 -9.08 -5.53
N ASP A 188 13.86 -7.96 -5.86
CA ASP A 188 12.43 -7.81 -5.57
C ASP A 188 11.62 -8.57 -6.63
N GLY A 189 10.61 -9.33 -6.21
CA GLY A 189 9.73 -9.99 -7.18
C GLY A 189 9.05 -8.94 -8.07
N SER A 190 8.81 -9.24 -9.34
CA SER A 190 8.03 -8.37 -10.23
C SER A 190 6.99 -9.18 -11.00
N TYR A 191 5.76 -8.64 -11.12
CA TYR A 191 4.72 -9.27 -11.92
C TYR A 191 5.17 -9.48 -13.37
N LEU A 192 5.89 -8.50 -13.94
CA LEU A 192 6.39 -8.58 -15.31
C LEU A 192 7.39 -9.74 -15.46
N GLU A 193 8.26 -9.93 -14.47
CA GLU A 193 9.23 -11.03 -14.48
C GLU A 193 8.53 -12.39 -14.35
N CYS A 194 7.62 -12.55 -13.38
CA CYS A 194 6.83 -13.76 -13.20
C CYS A 194 6.06 -14.12 -14.49
N TYR A 195 5.42 -13.13 -15.11
CA TYR A 195 4.66 -13.30 -16.34
C TYR A 195 5.52 -13.75 -17.53
N LEU A 196 6.73 -13.19 -17.67
CA LEU A 196 7.66 -13.58 -18.75
C LEU A 196 8.28 -14.96 -18.50
N LYS A 197 8.59 -15.31 -17.25
CA LYS A 197 9.07 -16.65 -16.86
C LYS A 197 8.02 -17.73 -17.16
N GLU A 198 6.75 -17.47 -16.89
CA GLU A 198 5.64 -18.36 -17.27
C GLU A 198 5.42 -18.45 -18.78
N ASN A 199 5.81 -17.41 -19.53
CA ASN A 199 5.61 -17.31 -20.96
C ASN A 199 6.93 -17.07 -21.73
N PRO A 200 7.87 -18.04 -21.78
CA PRO A 200 9.22 -17.83 -22.33
C PRO A 200 9.27 -17.38 -23.80
N LYS A 201 8.17 -17.56 -24.54
CA LYS A 201 7.99 -17.13 -25.93
C LYS A 201 7.67 -15.64 -26.10
N TYR A 202 7.41 -14.91 -25.01
CA TYR A 202 7.05 -13.49 -25.06
C TYR A 202 8.27 -12.61 -24.89
N SER A 203 8.36 -11.56 -25.71
CA SER A 203 9.37 -10.52 -25.53
C SER A 203 9.02 -9.63 -24.34
N LEU A 204 10.03 -8.96 -23.78
CA LEU A 204 9.85 -7.93 -22.75
C LEU A 204 8.83 -6.86 -23.18
N GLU A 205 8.87 -6.43 -24.43
CA GLU A 205 7.90 -5.46 -24.99
C GLU A 205 6.46 -5.99 -24.92
N LYS A 206 6.25 -7.28 -25.25
CA LYS A 206 4.95 -7.91 -25.16
C LYS A 206 4.46 -8.00 -23.72
N GLY A 207 5.34 -8.33 -22.78
CA GLY A 207 5.07 -8.29 -21.33
C GLY A 207 4.66 -6.89 -20.87
N ARG A 208 5.45 -5.85 -21.18
CA ARG A 208 5.14 -4.45 -20.85
C ARG A 208 3.79 -4.00 -21.44
N LYS A 209 3.46 -4.41 -22.66
CA LYS A 209 2.16 -4.12 -23.30
C LYS A 209 1.00 -4.82 -22.60
N HIS A 210 1.20 -6.03 -22.09
CA HIS A 210 0.22 -6.77 -21.30
C HIS A 210 -0.05 -6.06 -19.96
N VAL A 211 0.99 -5.71 -19.22
CA VAL A 211 0.88 -4.96 -17.95
C VAL A 211 0.17 -3.61 -18.13
N LYS A 212 0.54 -2.84 -19.16
CA LYS A 212 -0.15 -1.58 -19.50
C LYS A 212 -1.65 -1.77 -19.80
N ARG A 213 -2.03 -2.91 -20.38
CA ARG A 213 -3.46 -3.24 -20.59
C ARG A 213 -4.16 -3.51 -19.27
N MET A 214 -3.54 -4.27 -18.37
CA MET A 214 -4.09 -4.54 -17.03
C MET A 214 -4.28 -3.25 -16.22
N ILE A 215 -3.30 -2.33 -16.26
CA ILE A 215 -3.44 -0.98 -15.68
C ILE A 215 -4.64 -0.25 -16.28
N SER A 216 -4.81 -0.28 -17.60
CA SER A 216 -5.95 0.35 -18.28
C SER A 216 -7.29 -0.27 -17.85
N ASP A 217 -7.33 -1.58 -17.65
CA ASP A 217 -8.55 -2.28 -17.21
C ASP A 217 -8.88 -1.98 -15.74
N ALA A 218 -7.88 -1.91 -14.85
CA ALA A 218 -8.05 -1.46 -13.47
C ALA A 218 -8.60 -0.01 -13.41
N TRP A 219 -8.12 0.89 -14.28
CA TRP A 219 -8.69 2.24 -14.42
C TRP A 219 -10.15 2.24 -14.83
N LYS A 220 -10.56 1.37 -15.77
CA LYS A 220 -11.97 1.25 -16.18
C LYS A 220 -12.84 0.74 -15.04
N SER A 221 -12.35 -0.22 -14.26
CA SER A 221 -13.03 -0.74 -13.07
C SER A 221 -13.20 0.34 -11.99
N LEU A 222 -12.13 1.08 -11.68
CA LEU A 222 -12.18 2.21 -10.74
C LEU A 222 -13.19 3.27 -11.17
N ASN A 223 -13.16 3.67 -12.44
CA ASN A 223 -14.10 4.65 -12.99
C ASN A 223 -15.54 4.16 -12.87
N ARG A 224 -15.80 2.90 -13.24
CA ARG A 224 -17.12 2.30 -13.08
C ARG A 224 -17.59 2.40 -11.64
N GLU A 225 -16.77 1.97 -10.68
CA GLU A 225 -17.12 1.98 -9.26
C GLU A 225 -17.40 3.40 -8.73
N CYS A 226 -16.57 4.38 -9.11
CA CYS A 226 -16.72 5.76 -8.66
C CYS A 226 -17.96 6.49 -9.22
N PHE A 227 -18.47 6.03 -10.37
CA PHE A 227 -19.62 6.64 -11.08
C PHE A 227 -20.89 5.77 -11.08
N SER A 228 -20.83 4.53 -10.58
CA SER A 228 -21.99 3.66 -10.41
C SER A 228 -23.00 4.19 -9.39
N SER A 229 -24.24 3.71 -9.49
CA SER A 229 -25.31 3.97 -8.53
C SER A 229 -26.02 2.64 -8.20
N PRO A 230 -26.31 2.33 -6.93
CA PRO A 230 -25.99 3.12 -5.73
C PRO A 230 -24.49 3.16 -5.43
N LYS A 231 -24.02 4.22 -4.75
CA LYS A 231 -22.61 4.36 -4.36
C LYS A 231 -22.37 3.71 -3.01
N PRO A 232 -21.42 2.77 -2.87
CA PRO A 232 -21.10 2.16 -1.58
C PRO A 232 -20.34 3.11 -0.65
N PHE A 233 -19.65 4.12 -1.20
CA PHE A 233 -18.87 5.10 -0.44
C PHE A 233 -19.22 6.54 -0.80
N SER A 234 -18.78 7.46 0.05
CA SER A 234 -18.99 8.89 -0.16
C SER A 234 -18.28 9.42 -1.40
N ARG A 235 -18.77 10.56 -1.92
CA ARG A 235 -18.13 11.24 -3.06
C ARG A 235 -16.67 11.61 -2.77
N ARG A 236 -16.36 11.97 -1.52
CA ARG A 236 -14.99 12.34 -1.13
C ARG A 236 -14.07 11.14 -1.14
N PHE A 237 -14.54 10.00 -0.63
CA PHE A 237 -13.79 8.75 -0.69
C PHE A 237 -13.50 8.34 -2.13
N SER A 238 -14.50 8.39 -3.02
CA SER A 238 -14.29 8.12 -4.45
C SER A 238 -13.29 9.09 -5.10
N GLN A 239 -13.34 10.37 -4.74
CA GLN A 239 -12.38 11.36 -5.24
C GLN A 239 -10.96 11.06 -4.74
N SER A 240 -10.80 10.69 -3.47
CA SER A 240 -9.52 10.26 -2.90
C SER A 240 -8.97 9.02 -3.61
N SER A 241 -9.81 8.04 -3.94
CA SER A 241 -9.42 6.86 -4.72
C SER A 241 -8.93 7.20 -6.12
N LEU A 242 -9.66 8.08 -6.83
CA LEU A 242 -9.23 8.56 -8.15
C LEU A 242 -7.93 9.36 -8.06
N ASN A 243 -7.76 10.21 -7.05
CA ASN A 243 -6.54 11.00 -6.87
C ASN A 243 -5.34 10.12 -6.53
N GLY A 244 -5.51 9.13 -5.65
CA GLY A 244 -4.47 8.14 -5.33
C GLY A 244 -3.98 7.43 -6.59
N ALA A 245 -4.91 6.90 -7.40
CA ALA A 245 -4.58 6.24 -8.66
C ALA A 245 -3.87 7.18 -9.67
N ARG A 246 -4.24 8.46 -9.74
CA ARG A 246 -3.55 9.45 -10.60
C ARG A 246 -2.10 9.70 -10.14
N MET A 247 -1.88 9.75 -8.83
CA MET A 247 -0.58 10.04 -8.24
C MET A 247 0.44 8.92 -8.51
N VAL A 248 -0.01 7.66 -8.68
CA VAL A 248 0.87 6.52 -8.98
C VAL A 248 1.84 6.83 -10.11
N ARG A 249 1.33 7.28 -11.26
CA ARG A 249 2.22 7.54 -12.39
C ARG A 249 3.28 8.60 -12.05
N MET A 250 2.93 9.63 -11.29
CA MET A 250 3.91 10.65 -10.89
C MET A 250 4.98 10.13 -9.93
N MET A 251 4.68 9.09 -9.16
CA MET A 251 5.59 8.50 -8.18
C MET A 251 6.47 7.39 -8.77
N TYR A 252 6.06 6.77 -9.88
CA TYR A 252 6.69 5.56 -10.43
C TYR A 252 7.04 5.66 -11.93
N ASP A 253 6.79 6.79 -12.60
CA ASP A 253 7.22 7.05 -13.99
C ASP A 253 8.61 7.69 -13.98
N TYR A 254 9.63 6.87 -13.70
CA TYR A 254 11.03 7.27 -13.72
C TYR A 254 11.49 7.63 -15.15
N ASP A 255 12.28 8.69 -15.27
CA ASP A 255 12.96 9.01 -16.52
C ASP A 255 14.13 8.05 -16.81
N GLY A 256 14.78 8.21 -17.96
CA GLY A 256 15.91 7.36 -18.36
C GLY A 256 17.14 7.45 -17.44
N ASP A 257 17.19 8.47 -16.56
CA ASP A 257 18.23 8.70 -15.56
C ASP A 257 17.77 8.30 -14.14
N HIS A 258 16.63 7.61 -14.00
CA HIS A 258 16.02 7.20 -12.72
C HIS A 258 15.61 8.36 -11.81
N ARG A 259 15.32 9.51 -12.39
CA ARG A 259 14.80 10.67 -11.68
C ARG A 259 13.29 10.74 -11.79
N LEU A 260 12.65 11.21 -10.72
CA LEU A 260 11.25 11.59 -10.72
C LEU A 260 11.15 13.12 -10.90
N LEU A 261 11.58 13.62 -12.06
CA LEU A 261 11.63 15.07 -12.34
C LEU A 261 10.26 15.74 -12.13
N ASP A 262 9.19 15.08 -12.56
CA ASP A 262 7.81 15.54 -12.35
C ASP A 262 7.45 15.62 -10.86
N LEU A 263 7.98 14.72 -10.02
CA LEU A 263 7.74 14.74 -8.58
C LEU A 263 8.52 15.87 -7.90
N GLU A 264 9.80 16.05 -8.24
CA GLU A 264 10.64 17.12 -7.69
C GLU A 264 10.06 18.50 -8.00
N GLU A 265 9.62 18.73 -9.24
CA GLU A 265 8.98 19.99 -9.64
C GLU A 265 7.69 20.24 -8.85
N GLN A 266 6.88 19.20 -8.65
CA GLN A 266 5.62 19.30 -7.91
C GLN A 266 5.84 19.49 -6.42
N VAL A 267 6.84 18.82 -5.82
CA VAL A 267 7.23 19.05 -4.42
C VAL A 267 7.67 20.50 -4.24
N ASN A 268 8.52 21.02 -5.12
CA ASN A 268 8.97 22.40 -5.07
C ASN A 268 7.79 23.38 -5.20
N SER A 269 6.89 23.16 -6.16
CA SER A 269 5.72 24.01 -6.39
C SER A 269 4.69 24.00 -5.23
N LEU A 270 4.58 22.88 -4.50
CA LEU A 270 3.60 22.72 -3.43
C LEU A 270 4.08 23.19 -2.06
N PHE A 271 5.40 23.21 -1.83
CA PHE A 271 5.99 23.47 -0.51
C PHE A 271 6.95 24.67 -0.45
N HIS A 272 7.31 25.26 -1.60
CA HIS A 272 8.18 26.44 -1.71
C HIS A 272 7.51 27.55 -2.55
#